data_AF-A0A3Q9Q027-F1
#
_entry.id   AF-A0A3Q9Q027-F1
#
_cell.length_a   1.000
_cell.length_b   1.000
_cell.length_c   1.000
_cell.angle_alpha   90.00
_cell.angle_beta   90.00
_cell.angle_gamma   90.00
#
_symmetry.space_group_name_H-M   'P 1'
#
loop_
_entity.id
_entity.type
_entity.pdbx_description
1 polymer ?
#
loop_
_entity_poly.entity_id
_entity_poly.type
_entity_poly.pdbx_seq_one_letter_code
_entity_poly.pdbx_strand_id
1 'polypeptide(L)'
;MALHAPARQRGVALLTVLLLVAVMTLLMAAMLEDLRFGLRRSGNGQAMTQAQWYALGSEAVARQRLQALSKRDPLRTTLDGGWNDQTIRFPLDDGAVSVRLRDRGGCFNLNSVVVGAPEQWQRSDEGARQYRALLEVLGIAPQQAHALTDALVDWIDSDTQPGAHGAEDERYLQAAVPRRTGATLLAGVSELRAIDGYTPQLIAQLQPYVCALPEGRLSPININTLRLDDAPVLVALTEGALELPAARRIIAARQAGGWRDIRMFLSQPALMEAGLSNAVLEQLELRTRYFSLYSQVDHAGAQVMLEALLQQETAGRVRLVARQWSSDQ
;
A
#
# COMPACT_ATOMS: atom_id res chain seq x y z
N MET A 1 11.15 62.53 76.34
CA MET A 1 10.40 61.26 76.16
C MET A 1 9.50 61.46 74.95
N ALA A 2 9.83 60.74 73.87
CA ALA A 2 9.21 60.87 72.56
C ALA A 2 7.78 60.34 72.55
N LEU A 3 6.94 60.88 71.66
CA LEU A 3 5.92 60.15 70.90
C LEU A 3 5.61 60.98 69.64
N HIS A 4 6.38 60.73 68.57
CA HIS A 4 6.03 61.20 67.22
C HIS A 4 4.90 60.33 66.69
N ALA A 5 3.78 60.94 66.31
CA ALA A 5 2.66 60.25 65.68
C ALA A 5 3.08 59.71 64.29
N PRO A 6 2.72 58.47 63.93
CA PRO A 6 3.16 57.86 62.67
C PRO A 6 2.47 58.55 61.49
N ALA A 7 3.25 58.85 60.45
CA ALA A 7 2.76 59.33 59.17
C ALA A 7 1.82 58.28 58.54
N ARG A 8 0.57 58.68 58.26
CA ARG A 8 -0.45 57.83 57.64
C ARG A 8 -0.03 57.40 56.23
N GLN A 9 0.26 56.12 56.05
CA GLN A 9 0.50 55.47 54.76
C GLN A 9 -0.80 55.44 53.93
N ARG A 10 -1.01 56.44 53.05
CA ARG A 10 -2.17 56.50 52.15
C ARG A 10 -1.91 55.95 50.73
N GLY A 11 -0.67 55.56 50.40
CA GLY A 11 -0.30 54.99 49.10
C GLY A 11 -0.10 53.47 49.06
N VAL A 12 0.24 52.84 50.19
CA VAL A 12 0.56 51.40 50.26
C VAL A 12 -0.68 50.54 50.01
N ALA A 13 -1.84 50.92 50.56
CA ALA A 13 -3.08 50.17 50.37
C ALA A 13 -3.56 50.15 48.90
N LEU A 14 -3.31 51.21 48.14
CA LEU A 14 -3.64 51.25 46.71
C LEU A 14 -2.69 50.36 45.91
N LEU A 15 -1.39 50.40 46.21
CA LEU A 15 -0.38 49.55 45.57
C LEU A 15 -0.62 48.07 45.85
N THR A 16 -1.02 47.69 47.07
CA THR A 16 -1.34 46.30 47.40
C THR A 16 -2.61 45.82 46.69
N VAL A 17 -3.64 46.66 46.59
CA VAL A 17 -4.85 46.34 45.82
C VAL A 17 -4.54 46.21 44.33
N LEU A 18 -3.77 47.13 43.75
CA LEU A 18 -3.36 47.07 42.34
C LEU A 18 -2.50 45.83 42.05
N LEU A 19 -1.57 45.50 42.95
CA LEU A 19 -0.75 44.28 42.82
C LEU A 19 -1.62 43.02 42.91
N LEU A 20 -2.58 42.98 43.84
CA LEU A 20 -3.48 41.84 44.00
C LEU A 20 -4.38 41.67 42.77
N VAL A 21 -4.94 42.77 42.24
CA VAL A 21 -5.72 42.75 40.99
C VAL A 21 -4.84 42.30 39.83
N ALA A 22 -3.62 42.83 39.69
CA ALA A 22 -2.70 42.42 38.64
C ALA A 22 -2.39 40.91 38.69
N VAL A 23 -2.07 40.37 39.86
CA VAL A 23 -1.84 38.94 40.06
C VAL A 23 -3.09 38.12 39.74
N MET A 24 -4.27 38.54 40.21
CA MET A 24 -5.53 37.87 39.90
C MET A 24 -5.82 37.86 38.39
N THR A 25 -5.59 38.98 37.70
CA THR A 25 -5.78 39.04 36.24
C THR A 25 -4.80 38.13 35.49
N LEU A 26 -3.55 38.04 35.95
CA LEU A 26 -2.54 37.13 35.39
C LEU A 26 -2.93 35.66 35.57
N LEU A 27 -3.38 35.28 36.77
CA LEU A 27 -3.85 33.93 37.06
C LEU A 27 -5.10 33.57 36.23
N MET A 28 -6.06 34.50 36.12
CA MET A 28 -7.28 34.29 35.34
C MET A 28 -6.96 34.15 33.84
N ALA A 29 -6.04 34.96 33.31
CA ALA A 29 -5.60 34.85 31.92
C ALA A 29 -4.95 33.50 31.65
N ALA A 30 -4.05 33.04 32.51
CA ALA A 30 -3.40 31.73 32.39
C ALA A 30 -4.43 30.58 32.44
N MET A 31 -5.38 30.61 33.38
CA MET A 31 -6.45 29.60 33.45
C MET A 31 -7.31 29.58 32.17
N LEU A 32 -7.62 30.73 31.59
CA LEU A 32 -8.41 30.81 30.37
C LEU A 32 -7.65 30.27 29.15
N GLU A 33 -6.34 30.48 29.09
CA GLU A 33 -5.47 29.90 28.07
C GLU A 33 -5.44 28.37 28.18
N ASP A 34 -5.26 27.83 29.39
CA ASP A 34 -5.29 26.38 29.64
C ASP A 34 -6.64 25.76 29.24
N LEU A 35 -7.76 26.41 29.59
CA LEU A 35 -9.10 25.97 29.20
C LEU A 35 -9.28 25.98 27.68
N ARG A 36 -8.86 27.06 27.01
CA ARG A 36 -8.94 27.18 25.54
C ARG A 36 -8.09 26.12 24.85
N PHE A 37 -6.88 25.89 25.35
CA PHE A 37 -5.99 24.86 24.84
C PHE A 37 -6.58 23.45 25.05
N GLY A 38 -7.10 23.17 26.24
CA GLY A 38 -7.77 21.92 26.56
C GLY A 38 -8.97 21.63 25.63
N LEU A 39 -9.83 22.63 25.42
CA LEU A 39 -10.97 22.53 24.51
C LEU A 39 -10.54 22.27 23.06
N ARG A 40 -9.53 23.01 22.57
CA ARG A 40 -8.99 22.80 21.21
C ARG A 40 -8.40 21.40 21.04
N ARG A 41 -7.61 20.95 22.01
CA ARG A 41 -7.02 19.60 22.00
C ARG A 41 -8.11 18.52 21.99
N SER A 42 -9.14 18.66 22.82
CA SER A 42 -10.27 17.73 22.84
C SER A 42 -11.03 17.73 21.52
N GLY A 43 -11.30 18.92 20.95
CA GLY A 43 -11.97 19.05 19.66
C GLY A 43 -11.17 18.41 18.53
N ASN A 44 -9.87 18.64 18.47
CA ASN A 44 -8.98 18.01 17.49
C ASN A 44 -8.94 16.48 17.65
N GLY A 45 -8.92 15.99 18.90
CA GLY A 45 -9.00 14.55 19.19
C GLY A 45 -10.31 13.94 18.67
N GLN A 46 -11.44 14.59 18.93
CA GLN A 46 -12.74 14.17 18.42
C GLN A 46 -12.80 14.17 16.89
N ALA A 47 -12.31 15.25 16.24
CA ALA A 47 -12.26 15.36 14.79
C ALA A 47 -11.42 14.23 14.16
N MET A 48 -10.24 13.93 14.74
CA MET A 48 -9.38 12.84 14.29
C MET A 48 -10.06 11.47 14.42
N THR A 49 -10.67 11.17 15.58
CA THR A 49 -11.40 9.92 15.78
C THR A 49 -12.59 9.80 14.81
N GLN A 50 -13.34 10.88 14.59
CA GLN A 50 -14.45 10.89 13.65
C GLN A 50 -13.97 10.68 12.20
N ALA A 51 -12.85 11.29 11.80
CA ALA A 51 -12.23 11.07 10.50
C ALA A 51 -11.81 9.61 10.29
N GLN A 52 -11.25 8.96 11.32
CA GLN A 52 -10.94 7.52 11.29
C GLN A 52 -12.20 6.66 11.12
N TRP A 53 -13.29 6.99 11.80
CA TRP A 53 -14.58 6.28 11.63
C TRP A 53 -15.14 6.42 10.23
N TYR A 54 -15.04 7.61 9.62
CA TYR A 54 -15.41 7.79 8.21
C TYR A 54 -14.54 6.96 7.27
N ALA A 55 -13.23 6.88 7.52
CA ALA A 55 -12.31 6.05 6.73
C ALA A 55 -12.69 4.57 6.83
N LEU A 56 -12.98 4.05 8.04
CA LEU A 56 -13.47 2.68 8.23
C LEU A 56 -14.84 2.46 7.56
N GLY A 57 -15.71 3.47 7.55
CA GLY A 57 -16.98 3.44 6.84
C GLY A 57 -16.81 3.23 5.33
N SER A 58 -15.74 3.76 4.73
CA SER A 58 -15.43 3.56 3.31
C SER A 58 -15.20 2.08 2.94
N GLU A 59 -14.73 1.25 3.89
CA GLU A 59 -14.56 -0.19 3.68
C GLU A 59 -15.90 -0.89 3.44
N ALA A 60 -16.98 -0.43 4.06
CA ALA A 60 -18.31 -0.99 3.83
C ALA A 60 -18.81 -0.68 2.41
N VAL A 61 -18.59 0.56 1.94
CA VAL A 61 -18.90 0.98 0.57
C VAL A 61 -18.09 0.17 -0.45
N ALA A 62 -16.80 -0.01 -0.19
CA ALA A 62 -15.92 -0.83 -1.00
C ALA A 62 -16.41 -2.29 -1.10
N ARG A 63 -16.74 -2.91 0.03
CA ARG A 63 -17.28 -4.27 0.07
C ARG A 63 -18.57 -4.41 -0.74
N GLN A 64 -19.51 -3.48 -0.61
CA GLN A 64 -20.75 -3.48 -1.38
C GLN A 64 -20.48 -3.33 -2.89
N ARG A 65 -19.55 -2.46 -3.28
CA ARG A 65 -19.17 -2.26 -4.68
C ARG A 65 -18.52 -3.52 -5.27
N LEU A 66 -17.60 -4.14 -4.56
CA LEU A 66 -16.96 -5.40 -4.98
C LEU A 66 -17.96 -6.55 -5.08
N GLN A 67 -18.91 -6.65 -4.14
CA GLN A 67 -20.01 -7.62 -4.23
C GLN A 67 -20.89 -7.38 -5.46
N ALA A 68 -21.21 -6.12 -5.78
CA ALA A 68 -21.97 -5.79 -6.98
C ALA A 68 -21.20 -6.13 -8.26
N LEU A 69 -19.88 -5.90 -8.30
CA LEU A 69 -19.01 -6.31 -9.40
C LEU A 69 -19.02 -7.83 -9.61
N SER A 70 -18.87 -8.60 -8.53
CA SER A 70 -18.90 -10.08 -8.60
C SER A 70 -20.27 -10.63 -8.99
N LYS A 71 -21.38 -9.97 -8.59
CA LYS A 71 -22.73 -10.36 -9.03
C LYS A 71 -22.98 -10.08 -10.52
N ARG A 72 -22.34 -9.04 -11.07
CA ARG A 72 -22.49 -8.66 -12.48
C ARG A 72 -21.82 -9.68 -13.40
N ASP A 73 -20.61 -10.13 -13.07
CA ASP A 73 -19.92 -11.22 -13.77
C ASP A 73 -19.13 -12.07 -12.74
N PRO A 74 -19.65 -13.25 -12.34
CA PRO A 74 -18.99 -14.09 -11.35
C PRO A 74 -17.68 -14.74 -11.83
N LEU A 75 -17.47 -14.78 -13.14
CA LEU A 75 -16.36 -15.49 -13.77
C LEU A 75 -15.22 -14.56 -14.16
N ARG A 76 -15.49 -13.26 -14.32
CA ARG A 76 -14.51 -12.30 -14.84
C ARG A 76 -14.56 -10.96 -14.12
N THR A 77 -13.38 -10.37 -13.91
CA THR A 77 -13.23 -8.99 -13.45
C THR A 77 -12.62 -8.18 -14.59
N THR A 78 -13.41 -7.28 -15.18
CA THR A 78 -12.97 -6.41 -16.29
C THR A 78 -12.94 -4.94 -15.86
N LEU A 79 -12.37 -4.07 -16.68
CA LEU A 79 -12.39 -2.61 -16.47
C LEU A 79 -13.74 -1.95 -16.81
N ASP A 80 -14.75 -2.73 -17.21
CA ASP A 80 -16.07 -2.20 -17.56
C ASP A 80 -16.73 -1.45 -16.39
N GLY A 81 -17.36 -0.33 -16.71
CA GLY A 81 -18.03 0.51 -15.70
C GLY A 81 -17.08 1.41 -14.92
N GLY A 82 -15.81 1.51 -15.34
CA GLY A 82 -14.90 2.58 -14.93
C GLY A 82 -14.48 2.55 -13.46
N TRP A 83 -14.65 1.44 -12.75
CA TRP A 83 -14.44 1.38 -11.31
C TRP A 83 -12.97 1.39 -10.87
N ASN A 84 -12.06 0.88 -11.69
CA ASN A 84 -10.66 0.67 -11.33
C ASN A 84 -9.88 1.99 -11.37
N ASP A 85 -9.24 2.33 -10.25
CA ASP A 85 -8.55 3.59 -9.99
C ASP A 85 -9.38 4.87 -10.15
N GLN A 86 -10.71 4.76 -10.12
CA GLN A 86 -11.58 5.93 -10.14
C GLN A 86 -11.82 6.45 -8.71
N THR A 87 -11.49 7.72 -8.48
CA THR A 87 -11.80 8.40 -7.22
C THR A 87 -13.27 8.83 -7.18
N ILE A 88 -13.98 8.41 -6.15
CA ILE A 88 -15.34 8.82 -5.83
C ILE A 88 -15.29 9.66 -4.56
N ARG A 89 -15.93 10.84 -4.57
CA ARG A 89 -15.95 11.75 -3.43
C ARG A 89 -17.35 11.81 -2.82
N PHE A 90 -17.44 11.56 -1.53
CA PHE A 90 -18.65 11.65 -0.72
C PHE A 90 -18.57 12.92 0.15
N PRO A 91 -19.54 13.84 0.07
CA PRO A 91 -19.57 15.01 0.93
C PRO A 91 -19.91 14.61 2.38
N LEU A 92 -19.30 15.30 3.33
CA LEU A 92 -19.64 15.29 4.76
C LEU A 92 -20.04 16.71 5.17
N ASP A 93 -20.68 16.87 6.33
CA ASP A 93 -21.08 18.20 6.82
C ASP A 93 -19.88 19.15 6.94
N ASP A 94 -18.77 18.68 7.52
CA ASP A 94 -17.53 19.44 7.72
C ASP A 94 -16.35 18.86 6.93
N GLY A 95 -16.58 18.38 5.70
CA GLY A 95 -15.48 17.89 4.85
C GLY A 95 -15.90 16.90 3.77
N ALA A 96 -15.05 15.93 3.48
CA ALA A 96 -15.33 14.91 2.46
C ALA A 96 -14.52 13.63 2.66
N VAL A 97 -15.05 12.52 2.14
CA VAL A 97 -14.34 11.25 1.98
C VAL A 97 -14.09 10.99 0.50
N SER A 98 -12.84 10.85 0.10
CA SER A 98 -12.44 10.45 -1.24
C SER A 98 -11.99 8.99 -1.20
N VAL A 99 -12.60 8.15 -2.04
CA VAL A 99 -12.38 6.70 -2.07
C VAL A 99 -11.97 6.26 -3.46
N ARG A 100 -10.95 5.41 -3.58
CA ARG A 100 -10.52 4.80 -4.85
C ARG A 100 -10.28 3.31 -4.65
N LEU A 101 -10.84 2.49 -5.53
CA LEU A 101 -10.61 1.05 -5.57
C LEU A 101 -9.63 0.70 -6.68
N ARG A 102 -8.64 -0.13 -6.39
CA ARG A 102 -7.65 -0.61 -7.36
C ARG A 102 -7.62 -2.14 -7.41
N ASP A 103 -7.61 -2.67 -8.61
CA ASP A 103 -7.33 -4.08 -8.89
C ASP A 103 -5.88 -4.45 -8.53
N ARG A 104 -5.67 -5.56 -7.84
CA ARG A 104 -4.32 -6.11 -7.56
C ARG A 104 -4.03 -7.41 -8.33
N GLY A 105 -4.79 -7.70 -9.38
CA GLY A 105 -4.47 -8.76 -10.35
C GLY A 105 -3.56 -8.28 -11.48
N GLY A 106 -3.27 -6.98 -11.60
CA GLY A 106 -2.41 -6.41 -12.65
C GLY A 106 -0.96 -6.15 -12.23
N CYS A 107 -0.48 -6.73 -11.12
CA CYS A 107 0.86 -6.50 -10.58
C CYS A 107 1.60 -7.83 -10.37
N PHE A 108 2.92 -7.79 -10.48
CA PHE A 108 3.79 -8.89 -10.05
C PHE A 108 3.77 -8.95 -8.51
N ASN A 109 3.35 -10.08 -7.94
CA ASN A 109 3.42 -10.31 -6.51
C ASN A 109 4.86 -10.64 -6.10
N LEU A 110 5.49 -9.78 -5.31
CA LEU A 110 6.86 -9.96 -4.81
C LEU A 110 7.02 -11.28 -4.05
N ASN A 111 5.96 -11.75 -3.40
CA ASN A 111 5.93 -13.02 -2.68
C ASN A 111 5.89 -14.25 -3.60
N SER A 112 5.84 -14.07 -4.92
CA SER A 112 5.92 -15.16 -5.90
C SER A 112 7.32 -15.74 -6.09
N VAL A 113 8.35 -15.07 -5.57
CA VAL A 113 9.73 -15.60 -5.61
C VAL A 113 9.97 -16.76 -4.65
N VAL A 114 8.98 -17.08 -3.80
CA VAL A 114 8.95 -18.28 -2.95
C VAL A 114 7.68 -19.09 -3.17
N VAL A 115 7.73 -20.35 -2.76
CA VAL A 115 6.60 -21.27 -2.68
C VAL A 115 6.63 -22.04 -1.36
N GLY A 116 5.49 -22.59 -0.95
CA GLY A 116 5.42 -23.46 0.22
C GLY A 116 4.28 -23.08 1.17
N ALA A 117 4.52 -23.31 2.45
CA ALA A 117 3.60 -23.03 3.54
C ALA A 117 4.24 -22.05 4.53
N PRO A 118 3.46 -21.41 5.42
CA PRO A 118 4.01 -20.58 6.50
C PRO A 118 5.13 -21.32 7.24
N GLU A 119 6.24 -20.61 7.50
CA GLU A 119 7.46 -21.13 8.14
C GLU A 119 8.24 -22.19 7.33
N GLN A 120 7.82 -22.47 6.09
CA GLN A 120 8.45 -23.43 5.17
C GLN A 120 8.51 -22.86 3.75
N TRP A 121 8.88 -21.60 3.64
CA TRP A 121 9.05 -20.92 2.35
C TRP A 121 10.36 -21.38 1.71
N GLN A 122 10.28 -21.73 0.43
CA GLN A 122 11.42 -22.17 -0.37
C GLN A 122 11.47 -21.34 -1.65
N ARG A 123 12.67 -21.12 -2.17
CA ARG A 123 12.87 -20.45 -3.46
C ARG A 123 11.98 -21.03 -4.56
N SER A 124 11.31 -20.14 -5.28
CA SER A 124 10.65 -20.44 -6.55
C SER A 124 11.55 -20.00 -7.69
N ASP A 125 12.19 -20.95 -8.37
CA ASP A 125 13.08 -20.62 -9.49
C ASP A 125 12.36 -19.90 -10.62
N GLU A 126 11.10 -20.26 -10.87
CA GLU A 126 10.24 -19.61 -11.85
C GLU A 126 9.92 -18.18 -11.42
N GLY A 127 9.45 -17.98 -10.18
CA GLY A 127 9.15 -16.65 -9.66
C GLY A 127 10.37 -15.73 -9.65
N ALA A 128 11.55 -16.28 -9.30
CA ALA A 128 12.82 -15.55 -9.34
C ALA A 128 13.21 -15.15 -10.77
N ARG A 129 13.06 -16.03 -11.78
CA ARG A 129 13.30 -15.67 -13.19
C ARG A 129 12.35 -14.59 -13.68
N GLN A 130 11.06 -14.68 -13.35
CA GLN A 130 10.06 -13.69 -13.74
C GLN A 130 10.32 -12.33 -13.09
N TYR A 131 10.69 -12.30 -11.80
CA TYR A 131 11.05 -11.06 -11.12
C TYR A 131 12.32 -10.41 -11.71
N ARG A 132 13.33 -11.22 -12.04
CA ARG A 132 14.52 -10.74 -12.76
C ARG A 132 14.15 -10.15 -14.12
N ALA A 133 13.30 -10.81 -14.90
CA ALA A 133 12.82 -10.28 -16.18
C ALA A 133 12.06 -8.97 -16.02
N LEU A 134 11.30 -8.79 -14.92
CA LEU A 134 10.67 -7.51 -14.57
C LEU A 134 11.72 -6.42 -14.34
N LEU A 135 12.76 -6.71 -13.57
CA LEU A 135 13.83 -5.75 -13.30
C LEU A 135 14.55 -5.34 -14.60
N GLU A 136 14.86 -6.31 -15.46
CA GLU A 136 15.56 -6.08 -16.72
C GLU A 136 14.74 -5.26 -17.72
N VAL A 137 13.44 -5.54 -17.87
CA VAL A 137 12.58 -4.74 -18.77
C VAL A 137 12.39 -3.30 -18.26
N LEU A 138 12.54 -3.08 -16.95
CA LEU A 138 12.56 -1.74 -16.35
C LEU A 138 13.92 -1.04 -16.50
N GLY A 139 14.92 -1.69 -17.08
CA GLY A 139 16.24 -1.12 -17.36
C GLY A 139 17.26 -1.30 -16.22
N ILE A 140 16.99 -2.15 -15.24
CA ILE A 140 17.99 -2.57 -14.26
C ILE A 140 18.99 -3.50 -14.95
N ALA A 141 20.29 -3.26 -14.77
CA ALA A 141 21.33 -4.06 -15.39
C ALA A 141 21.26 -5.54 -14.94
N PRO A 142 21.51 -6.53 -15.81
CA PRO A 142 21.31 -7.95 -15.48
C PRO A 142 21.98 -8.38 -14.17
N GLN A 143 23.26 -8.02 -13.96
CA GLN A 143 23.97 -8.35 -12.73
C GLN A 143 23.29 -7.78 -11.47
N GLN A 144 22.80 -6.55 -11.56
CA GLN A 144 22.06 -5.92 -10.45
C GLN A 144 20.69 -6.59 -10.26
N ALA A 145 19.99 -6.93 -11.36
CA ALA A 145 18.72 -7.64 -11.31
C ALA A 145 18.85 -9.01 -10.63
N HIS A 146 19.91 -9.74 -10.93
CA HIS A 146 20.28 -10.99 -10.25
C HIS A 146 20.48 -10.79 -8.76
N ALA A 147 21.32 -9.83 -8.35
CA ALA A 147 21.58 -9.56 -6.93
C ALA A 147 20.33 -9.14 -6.16
N LEU A 148 19.49 -8.27 -6.74
CA LEU A 148 18.23 -7.84 -6.12
C LEU A 148 17.22 -8.97 -5.99
N THR A 149 17.20 -9.90 -6.96
CA THR A 149 16.32 -11.07 -6.94
C THR A 149 16.76 -12.04 -5.85
N ASP A 150 18.05 -12.38 -5.77
CA ASP A 150 18.56 -13.28 -4.74
C ASP A 150 18.38 -12.67 -3.35
N ALA A 151 18.67 -11.36 -3.17
CA ALA A 151 18.41 -10.68 -1.90
C ALA A 151 16.93 -10.64 -1.50
N LEU A 152 16.00 -10.60 -2.46
CA LEU A 152 14.56 -10.69 -2.17
C LEU A 152 14.14 -12.12 -1.79
N VAL A 153 14.71 -13.13 -2.44
CA VAL A 153 14.45 -14.54 -2.12
C VAL A 153 14.91 -14.85 -0.71
N ASP A 154 16.18 -14.59 -0.40
CA ASP A 154 16.78 -14.84 0.92
C ASP A 154 16.12 -14.02 2.04
N TRP A 155 15.47 -12.90 1.71
CA TRP A 155 14.70 -12.14 2.71
C TRP A 155 13.43 -12.90 3.15
N ILE A 156 12.85 -13.69 2.25
CA ILE A 156 11.51 -14.28 2.40
C ILE A 156 11.56 -15.77 2.72
N ASP A 157 12.48 -16.53 2.12
CA ASP A 157 12.57 -17.98 2.35
C ASP A 157 12.97 -18.32 3.79
N SER A 158 12.72 -19.56 4.19
CA SER A 158 12.80 -19.97 5.59
C SER A 158 14.12 -20.65 5.95
N ASP A 159 15.05 -20.74 5.00
CA ASP A 159 16.37 -21.29 5.28
C ASP A 159 17.35 -20.18 5.73
N THR A 160 18.63 -20.48 5.76
CA THR A 160 19.68 -19.53 6.18
C THR A 160 20.88 -19.58 5.24
N GLN A 161 20.69 -20.12 4.04
CA GLN A 161 21.72 -20.36 3.05
C GLN A 161 21.60 -19.27 1.98
N PRO A 162 22.52 -18.30 1.96
CA PRO A 162 22.41 -17.19 1.03
C PRO A 162 22.54 -17.69 -0.41
N GLY A 163 21.73 -17.11 -1.30
CA GLY A 163 21.88 -17.28 -2.74
C GLY A 163 23.23 -16.76 -3.24
N ALA A 164 23.57 -17.04 -4.51
CA ALA A 164 24.88 -16.70 -5.08
C ALA A 164 25.26 -15.21 -4.95
N HIS A 165 24.26 -14.32 -5.00
CA HIS A 165 24.42 -12.88 -4.78
C HIS A 165 23.52 -12.37 -3.64
N GLY A 166 23.03 -13.28 -2.81
CA GLY A 166 22.05 -13.03 -1.77
C GLY A 166 22.67 -12.66 -0.43
N ALA A 167 21.82 -12.53 0.58
CA ALA A 167 22.18 -12.05 1.90
C ALA A 167 21.21 -12.59 2.95
N GLU A 168 21.78 -13.17 4.00
CA GLU A 168 21.04 -13.72 5.13
C GLU A 168 21.31 -12.93 6.42
N ASP A 169 20.76 -13.41 7.55
CA ASP A 169 20.91 -12.83 8.89
C ASP A 169 22.34 -12.35 9.20
N GLU A 170 23.36 -13.16 8.90
CA GLU A 170 24.77 -12.84 9.18
C GLU A 170 25.21 -11.52 8.55
N ARG A 171 24.71 -11.22 7.34
CA ARG A 171 25.03 -9.99 6.62
C ARG A 171 24.23 -8.81 7.16
N TYR A 172 22.94 -8.99 7.43
CA TYR A 172 22.08 -7.90 7.93
C TYR A 172 22.42 -7.46 9.35
N LEU A 173 22.95 -8.37 10.19
CA LEU A 173 23.42 -8.05 11.53
C LEU A 173 24.69 -7.17 11.54
N GLN A 174 25.44 -7.12 10.44
CA GLN A 174 26.65 -6.30 10.29
C GLN A 174 26.35 -4.90 9.73
N ALA A 175 25.12 -4.61 9.34
CA ALA A 175 24.73 -3.31 8.82
C ALA A 175 24.74 -2.22 9.91
N ALA A 176 24.80 -0.95 9.51
CA ALA A 176 24.76 0.19 10.43
C ALA A 176 23.52 0.20 11.33
N VAL A 177 22.40 -0.32 10.81
CA VAL A 177 21.19 -0.65 11.58
C VAL A 177 21.02 -2.18 11.49
N PRO A 178 21.47 -2.93 12.52
CA PRO A 178 21.36 -4.38 12.55
C PRO A 178 19.91 -4.83 12.47
N ARG A 179 19.66 -5.83 11.64
CA ARG A 179 18.35 -6.45 11.45
C ARG A 179 18.52 -7.91 11.02
N ARG A 180 17.41 -8.64 10.97
CA ARG A 180 17.32 -10.01 10.48
C ARG A 180 16.48 -10.05 9.21
N THR A 181 16.64 -11.11 8.42
CA THR A 181 15.71 -11.41 7.32
C THR A 181 14.30 -11.64 7.86
N GLY A 182 13.30 -11.52 6.98
CA GLY A 182 11.92 -11.70 7.38
C GLY A 182 11.57 -13.16 7.67
N ALA A 183 12.15 -14.09 6.89
CA ALA A 183 11.79 -15.51 6.87
C ALA A 183 10.28 -15.76 6.72
N THR A 184 9.60 -14.82 6.06
CA THR A 184 8.15 -14.81 5.85
C THR A 184 7.81 -13.92 4.66
N LEU A 185 6.59 -14.07 4.15
CA LEU A 185 6.06 -13.24 3.07
C LEU A 185 6.07 -11.77 3.46
N LEU A 186 6.41 -10.90 2.51
CA LEU A 186 6.26 -9.45 2.64
C LEU A 186 4.78 -9.11 2.89
N ALA A 187 4.53 -8.26 3.87
CA ALA A 187 3.25 -7.63 4.15
C ALA A 187 2.98 -6.42 3.26
N GLY A 188 4.03 -5.75 2.78
CA GLY A 188 3.93 -4.54 1.95
C GLY A 188 5.13 -4.34 1.03
N VAL A 189 4.95 -3.53 -0.02
CA VAL A 189 6.05 -3.19 -0.94
C VAL A 189 7.11 -2.33 -0.25
N SER A 190 6.73 -1.56 0.76
CA SER A 190 7.64 -0.73 1.57
C SER A 190 8.76 -1.53 2.24
N GLU A 191 8.56 -2.82 2.49
CA GLU A 191 9.57 -3.69 3.12
C GLU A 191 10.80 -3.90 2.26
N LEU A 192 10.72 -3.69 0.93
CA LEU A 192 11.89 -3.66 0.06
C LEU A 192 12.96 -2.68 0.59
N ARG A 193 12.58 -1.61 1.30
CA ARG A 193 13.52 -0.64 1.89
C ARG A 193 14.45 -1.27 2.94
N ALA A 194 14.05 -2.39 3.55
CA ALA A 194 14.88 -3.12 4.51
C ALA A 194 15.89 -4.06 3.83
N ILE A 195 15.69 -4.37 2.55
CA ILE A 195 16.51 -5.32 1.79
C ILE A 195 17.70 -4.58 1.16
N ASP A 196 18.89 -5.15 1.29
CA ASP A 196 20.10 -4.56 0.73
C ASP A 196 19.99 -4.42 -0.80
N GLY A 197 20.43 -3.29 -1.35
CA GLY A 197 20.39 -2.99 -2.79
C GLY A 197 19.13 -2.23 -3.25
N TYR A 198 18.04 -2.23 -2.48
CA TYR A 198 16.82 -1.51 -2.82
C TYR A 198 16.86 -0.04 -2.39
N THR A 199 17.20 0.84 -3.34
CA THR A 199 17.19 2.29 -3.11
C THR A 199 15.77 2.87 -3.18
N PRO A 200 15.50 4.02 -2.54
CA PRO A 200 14.19 4.69 -2.67
C PRO A 200 13.78 4.96 -4.12
N GLN A 201 14.74 5.30 -4.99
CA GLN A 201 14.52 5.55 -6.41
C GLN A 201 14.12 4.27 -7.14
N LEU A 202 14.79 3.15 -6.85
CA LEU A 202 14.44 1.85 -7.42
C LEU A 202 13.06 1.39 -6.95
N ILE A 203 12.75 1.53 -5.66
CA ILE A 203 11.42 1.17 -5.11
C ILE A 203 10.33 2.00 -5.80
N ALA A 204 10.53 3.31 -5.98
CA ALA A 204 9.59 4.17 -6.69
C ALA A 204 9.39 3.76 -8.16
N GLN A 205 10.47 3.28 -8.82
CA GLN A 205 10.39 2.74 -10.18
C GLN A 205 9.63 1.40 -10.25
N LEU A 206 9.74 0.56 -9.22
CA LEU A 206 9.07 -0.75 -9.16
C LEU A 206 7.60 -0.66 -8.77
N GLN A 207 7.25 0.27 -7.88
CA GLN A 207 5.95 0.40 -7.23
C GLN A 207 4.74 0.28 -8.18
N PRO A 208 4.74 0.84 -9.41
CA PRO A 208 3.59 0.72 -10.31
C PRO A 208 3.30 -0.73 -10.75
N TYR A 209 4.32 -1.59 -10.78
CA TYR A 209 4.29 -2.92 -11.38
C TYR A 209 4.25 -4.04 -10.37
N VAL A 210 4.54 -3.77 -9.09
CA VAL A 210 4.65 -4.79 -8.04
C VAL A 210 3.60 -4.64 -6.95
N CYS A 211 3.33 -5.73 -6.24
CA CYS A 211 2.51 -5.77 -5.05
C CYS A 211 3.03 -6.84 -4.07
N ALA A 212 2.62 -6.77 -2.80
CA ALA A 212 2.88 -7.80 -1.80
C ALA A 212 1.54 -8.43 -1.39
N LEU A 213 1.14 -9.48 -2.11
CA LEU A 213 -0.07 -10.24 -1.79
C LEU A 213 0.30 -11.38 -0.83
N PRO A 214 -0.58 -11.75 0.11
CA PRO A 214 -0.31 -12.78 1.12
C PRO A 214 -0.43 -14.20 0.53
N GLU A 215 0.22 -14.45 -0.60
CA GLU A 215 0.27 -15.73 -1.30
C GLU A 215 1.71 -16.05 -1.69
N GLY A 216 2.24 -17.17 -1.20
CA GLY A 216 3.52 -17.74 -1.61
C GLY A 216 3.33 -18.71 -2.77
N ARG A 217 2.89 -18.16 -3.92
CA ARG A 217 2.77 -18.88 -5.19
C ARG A 217 3.04 -17.92 -6.34
N LEU A 218 3.21 -18.49 -7.53
CA LEU A 218 3.31 -17.73 -8.78
C LEU A 218 2.14 -16.74 -8.94
N SER A 219 2.46 -15.56 -9.50
CA SER A 219 1.59 -14.39 -9.48
C SER A 219 0.31 -14.62 -10.29
N PRO A 220 -0.88 -14.59 -9.68
CA PRO A 220 -2.12 -14.62 -10.45
C PRO A 220 -2.30 -13.28 -11.18
N ILE A 221 -2.24 -13.29 -12.50
CA ILE A 221 -2.39 -12.09 -13.34
C ILE A 221 -3.76 -12.07 -14.01
N ASN A 222 -4.56 -11.07 -13.67
CA ASN A 222 -5.82 -10.81 -14.35
C ASN A 222 -5.59 -10.04 -15.67
N ILE A 223 -5.65 -10.77 -16.78
CA ILE A 223 -5.43 -10.23 -18.13
C ILE A 223 -6.47 -9.16 -18.54
N ASN A 224 -7.62 -9.11 -17.85
CA ASN A 224 -8.69 -8.16 -18.14
C ASN A 224 -8.55 -6.81 -17.46
N THR A 225 -7.63 -6.67 -16.50
CA THR A 225 -7.41 -5.42 -15.75
C THR A 225 -6.09 -4.74 -16.06
N LEU A 226 -5.17 -5.41 -16.77
CA LEU A 226 -3.91 -4.84 -17.26
C LEU A 226 -4.14 -3.57 -18.10
N ARG A 227 -3.47 -2.47 -17.78
CA ARG A 227 -3.41 -1.23 -18.56
C ARG A 227 -2.18 -1.27 -19.47
N LEU A 228 -2.11 -0.36 -20.45
CA LEU A 228 -0.95 -0.30 -21.36
C LEU A 228 0.37 -0.10 -20.61
N ASP A 229 0.32 0.63 -19.51
CA ASP A 229 1.48 0.84 -18.65
C ASP A 229 1.89 -0.44 -17.93
N ASP A 230 0.98 -1.37 -17.67
CA ASP A 230 1.26 -2.65 -16.99
C ASP A 230 1.95 -3.69 -17.91
N ALA A 231 2.27 -3.33 -19.16
CA ALA A 231 2.95 -4.20 -20.10
C ALA A 231 4.24 -4.87 -19.58
N PRO A 232 5.09 -4.22 -18.75
CA PRO A 232 6.24 -4.87 -18.14
C PRO A 232 5.91 -6.13 -17.34
N VAL A 233 4.72 -6.22 -16.74
CA VAL A 233 4.26 -7.42 -16.00
C VAL A 233 4.08 -8.61 -16.95
N LEU A 234 3.59 -8.39 -18.17
CA LEU A 234 3.51 -9.46 -19.17
C LEU A 234 4.89 -9.88 -19.66
N VAL A 235 5.80 -8.93 -19.89
CA VAL A 235 7.19 -9.26 -20.27
C VAL A 235 7.83 -10.12 -19.19
N ALA A 236 7.72 -9.71 -17.93
CA ALA A 236 8.21 -10.43 -16.76
C ALA A 236 7.65 -11.86 -16.67
N LEU A 237 6.32 -11.98 -16.80
CA LEU A 237 5.63 -13.27 -16.75
C LEU A 237 6.16 -14.23 -17.82
N THR A 238 6.40 -13.75 -19.03
CA THR A 238 6.95 -14.57 -20.13
C THR A 238 8.46 -14.72 -20.12
N GLU A 239 9.14 -14.28 -19.04
CA GLU A 239 10.60 -14.31 -18.92
C GLU A 239 11.32 -13.62 -20.11
N GLY A 240 10.71 -12.57 -20.66
CA GLY A 240 11.23 -11.83 -21.81
C GLY A 240 10.90 -12.42 -23.18
N ALA A 241 10.23 -13.58 -23.28
CA ALA A 241 9.80 -14.15 -24.56
C ALA A 241 8.82 -13.23 -25.32
N LEU A 242 8.06 -12.42 -24.59
CA LEU A 242 7.25 -11.34 -25.14
C LEU A 242 7.93 -9.99 -24.91
N GLU A 243 8.29 -9.29 -25.98
CA GLU A 243 8.86 -7.95 -25.86
C GLU A 243 7.82 -6.87 -25.50
N LEU A 244 8.28 -5.77 -24.90
CA LEU A 244 7.41 -4.68 -24.43
C LEU A 244 6.45 -4.11 -25.49
N PRO A 245 6.85 -3.88 -26.77
CA PRO A 245 5.92 -3.42 -27.80
C PRO A 245 4.84 -4.46 -28.14
N ALA A 246 5.16 -5.75 -28.08
CA ALA A 246 4.21 -6.83 -28.31
C ALA A 246 3.22 -6.94 -27.13
N ALA A 247 3.72 -6.87 -25.89
CA ALA A 247 2.90 -6.82 -24.68
C ALA A 247 1.88 -5.67 -24.71
N ARG A 248 2.32 -4.45 -25.06
CA ARG A 248 1.43 -3.29 -25.22
C ARG A 248 0.36 -3.51 -26.29
N ARG A 249 0.72 -4.09 -27.44
CA ARG A 249 -0.23 -4.41 -28.53
C ARG A 249 -1.27 -5.43 -28.08
N ILE A 250 -0.87 -6.47 -27.35
CA ILE A 250 -1.79 -7.47 -26.80
C ILE A 250 -2.79 -6.80 -25.84
N ILE A 251 -2.32 -5.95 -24.93
CA ILE A 251 -3.21 -5.24 -24.00
C ILE A 251 -4.15 -4.29 -24.76
N ALA A 252 -3.65 -3.58 -25.77
CA ALA A 252 -4.44 -2.69 -26.62
C ALA A 252 -5.51 -3.43 -27.45
N ALA A 253 -5.26 -4.69 -27.81
CA ALA A 253 -6.20 -5.52 -28.57
C ALA A 253 -7.39 -6.00 -27.72
N ARG A 254 -7.35 -5.82 -26.40
CA ARG A 254 -8.46 -6.19 -25.51
C ARG A 254 -9.69 -5.32 -25.81
N GLN A 255 -10.79 -5.98 -26.14
CA GLN A 255 -12.08 -5.31 -26.36
C GLN A 255 -12.64 -4.75 -25.04
N ALA A 256 -13.62 -3.83 -25.12
CA ALA A 256 -14.22 -3.18 -23.94
C ALA A 256 -14.65 -4.20 -22.86
N GLY A 257 -15.35 -5.26 -23.26
CA GLY A 257 -15.80 -6.34 -22.37
C GLY A 257 -14.74 -7.35 -21.89
N GLY A 258 -13.46 -7.08 -22.18
CA GLY A 258 -12.35 -7.97 -21.86
C GLY A 258 -12.29 -9.23 -22.72
N TRP A 259 -11.25 -10.03 -22.47
CA TRP A 259 -11.12 -11.40 -22.94
C TRP A 259 -12.20 -12.28 -22.28
N ARG A 260 -12.87 -13.07 -23.11
CA ARG A 260 -13.94 -13.99 -22.65
C ARG A 260 -13.39 -15.23 -21.99
N ASP A 261 -12.28 -15.74 -22.51
CA ASP A 261 -11.53 -16.85 -21.96
C ASP A 261 -10.03 -16.65 -22.19
N ILE A 262 -9.23 -17.47 -21.53
CA ILE A 262 -7.76 -17.44 -21.65
C ILE A 262 -7.33 -17.83 -23.08
N ARG A 263 -8.06 -18.71 -23.77
CA ARG A 263 -7.72 -19.15 -25.14
C ARG A 263 -7.76 -18.00 -26.14
N MET A 264 -8.72 -17.09 -26.01
CA MET A 264 -8.80 -15.90 -26.86
C MET A 264 -7.60 -14.98 -26.64
N PHE A 265 -7.15 -14.82 -25.40
CA PHE A 265 -5.91 -14.10 -25.11
C PHE A 265 -4.70 -14.82 -25.72
N LEU A 266 -4.57 -16.14 -25.53
CA LEU A 266 -3.47 -16.92 -26.10
C LEU A 266 -3.46 -16.98 -27.63
N SER A 267 -4.59 -16.71 -28.29
CA SER A 267 -4.67 -16.65 -29.75
C SER A 267 -3.99 -15.42 -30.37
N GLN A 268 -3.49 -14.47 -29.56
CA GLN A 268 -2.71 -13.36 -30.08
C GLN A 268 -1.41 -13.89 -30.72
N PRO A 269 -1.05 -13.46 -31.95
CA PRO A 269 0.08 -14.02 -32.69
C PRO A 269 1.39 -14.08 -31.90
N ALA A 270 1.72 -12.99 -31.18
CA ALA A 270 2.96 -12.92 -30.40
C ALA A 270 3.01 -13.90 -29.22
N LEU A 271 1.87 -14.29 -28.65
CA LEU A 271 1.82 -15.29 -27.57
C LEU A 271 1.93 -16.72 -28.10
N MET A 272 1.39 -16.99 -29.30
CA MET A 272 1.56 -18.28 -29.96
C MET A 272 3.01 -18.50 -30.37
N GLU A 273 3.69 -17.46 -30.88
CA GLU A 273 5.10 -17.50 -31.26
C GLU A 273 6.02 -17.64 -30.03
N ALA A 274 5.69 -16.98 -28.92
CA ALA A 274 6.48 -17.04 -27.69
C ALA A 274 6.49 -18.44 -27.02
N GLY A 275 5.53 -19.32 -27.34
CA GLY A 275 5.53 -20.70 -26.83
C GLY A 275 5.51 -20.80 -25.30
N LEU A 276 4.51 -20.20 -24.66
CA LEU A 276 4.45 -20.05 -23.20
C LEU A 276 4.54 -21.38 -22.44
N SER A 277 5.27 -21.38 -21.33
CA SER A 277 5.38 -22.52 -20.42
C SER A 277 4.07 -22.77 -19.66
N ASN A 278 3.87 -24.00 -19.16
CA ASN A 278 2.71 -24.32 -18.33
C ASN A 278 2.64 -23.44 -17.07
N ALA A 279 3.79 -23.10 -16.48
CA ALA A 279 3.86 -22.24 -15.30
C ALA A 279 3.31 -20.83 -15.59
N VAL A 280 3.54 -20.30 -16.79
CA VAL A 280 2.94 -19.03 -17.25
C VAL A 280 1.44 -19.19 -17.47
N LEU A 281 1.00 -20.28 -18.09
CA LEU A 281 -0.42 -20.51 -18.36
C LEU A 281 -1.26 -20.60 -17.08
N GLU A 282 -0.72 -21.18 -16.01
CA GLU A 282 -1.36 -21.29 -14.70
C GLU A 282 -1.51 -19.97 -13.95
N GLN A 283 -0.73 -18.95 -14.32
CA GLN A 283 -0.81 -17.60 -13.75
C GLN A 283 -1.89 -16.74 -14.40
N LEU A 284 -2.37 -17.09 -15.60
CA LEU A 284 -3.36 -16.29 -16.32
C LEU A 284 -4.76 -16.49 -15.71
N GLU A 285 -5.29 -15.45 -15.09
CA GLU A 285 -6.63 -15.44 -14.52
C GLU A 285 -7.53 -14.43 -15.28
N LEU A 286 -8.85 -14.65 -15.23
CA LEU A 286 -9.84 -13.71 -15.77
C LEU A 286 -10.53 -12.88 -14.68
N ARG A 287 -10.30 -13.25 -13.42
CA ARG A 287 -10.97 -12.73 -12.24
C ARG A 287 -9.92 -12.33 -11.22
N THR A 288 -10.15 -11.20 -10.57
CA THR A 288 -9.29 -10.74 -9.49
C THR A 288 -9.80 -11.23 -8.14
N ARG A 289 -8.86 -11.60 -7.26
CA ARG A 289 -9.13 -11.95 -5.86
C ARG A 289 -8.77 -10.84 -4.87
N TYR A 290 -7.81 -9.96 -5.19
CA TYR A 290 -7.34 -8.91 -4.29
C TYR A 290 -7.57 -7.51 -4.84
N PHE A 291 -8.01 -6.60 -3.98
CA PHE A 291 -8.28 -5.21 -4.31
C PHE A 291 -7.70 -4.31 -3.21
N SER A 292 -7.04 -3.22 -3.59
CA SER A 292 -6.71 -2.15 -2.65
C SER A 292 -7.82 -1.11 -2.61
N LEU A 293 -8.19 -0.71 -1.41
CA LEU A 293 -9.03 0.44 -1.13
C LEU A 293 -8.14 1.57 -0.62
N TYR A 294 -8.22 2.72 -1.27
CA TYR A 294 -7.63 3.96 -0.80
C TYR A 294 -8.73 4.89 -0.32
N SER A 295 -8.64 5.36 0.93
CA SER A 295 -9.57 6.31 1.50
C SER A 295 -8.81 7.49 2.08
N GLN A 296 -9.17 8.69 1.64
CA GLN A 296 -8.69 9.95 2.19
C GLN A 296 -9.89 10.71 2.76
N VAL A 297 -9.83 11.01 4.05
CA VAL A 297 -10.88 11.74 4.77
C VAL A 297 -10.33 13.10 5.18
N ASP A 298 -11.07 14.16 4.87
CA ASP A 298 -10.93 15.48 5.46
C ASP A 298 -12.20 15.76 6.27
N HIS A 299 -12.06 16.05 7.56
CA HIS A 299 -13.19 16.36 8.44
C HIS A 299 -12.79 17.32 9.56
N ALA A 300 -13.43 18.49 9.62
CA ALA A 300 -13.19 19.52 10.64
C ALA A 300 -11.70 19.87 10.81
N GLY A 301 -10.94 19.89 9.70
CA GLY A 301 -9.50 20.15 9.68
C GLY A 301 -8.61 18.94 10.02
N ALA A 302 -9.18 17.80 10.41
CA ALA A 302 -8.45 16.54 10.55
C ALA A 302 -8.35 15.82 9.19
N GLN A 303 -7.17 15.28 8.89
CA GLN A 303 -6.92 14.50 7.68
C GLN A 303 -6.46 13.10 8.04
N VAL A 304 -7.10 12.09 7.44
CA VAL A 304 -6.80 10.67 7.66
C VAL A 304 -6.70 9.96 6.31
N MET A 305 -5.66 9.14 6.16
CA MET A 305 -5.51 8.23 5.04
C MET A 305 -5.58 6.79 5.52
N LEU A 306 -6.26 5.95 4.76
CA LEU A 306 -6.38 4.51 5.00
C LEU A 306 -6.16 3.78 3.67
N GLU A 307 -5.19 2.87 3.63
CA GLU A 307 -5.13 1.81 2.63
C GLU A 307 -5.62 0.50 3.26
N ALA A 308 -6.51 -0.21 2.57
CA ALA A 308 -6.99 -1.52 2.98
C ALA A 308 -6.87 -2.54 1.85
N LEU A 309 -6.29 -3.71 2.15
CA LEU A 309 -6.27 -4.84 1.24
C LEU A 309 -7.51 -5.70 1.46
N LEU A 310 -8.32 -5.87 0.43
CA LEU A 310 -9.56 -6.63 0.44
C LEU A 310 -9.40 -7.89 -0.40
N GLN A 311 -9.85 -9.03 0.11
CA GLN A 311 -9.90 -10.30 -0.61
C GLN A 311 -11.35 -10.66 -0.94
N GLN A 312 -11.63 -10.92 -2.21
CA GLN A 312 -12.91 -11.43 -2.67
C GLN A 312 -12.84 -12.94 -2.88
N GLU A 313 -13.62 -13.68 -2.10
CA GLU A 313 -13.75 -15.13 -2.20
C GLU A 313 -14.67 -15.54 -3.36
N THR A 314 -14.61 -16.80 -3.78
CA THR A 314 -15.37 -17.33 -4.92
C THR A 314 -16.87 -17.10 -4.81
N ALA A 315 -17.42 -17.19 -3.58
CA ALA A 315 -18.83 -16.92 -3.25
C ALA A 315 -19.22 -15.42 -3.26
N GLY A 316 -18.31 -14.52 -3.63
CA GLY A 316 -18.53 -13.07 -3.68
C GLY A 316 -18.38 -12.36 -2.33
N ARG A 317 -18.17 -13.12 -1.23
CA ARG A 317 -17.85 -12.57 0.09
C ARG A 317 -16.54 -11.80 0.03
N VAL A 318 -16.50 -10.63 0.64
CA VAL A 318 -15.31 -9.76 0.69
C VAL A 318 -14.81 -9.69 2.13
N ARG A 319 -13.55 -10.07 2.33
CA ARG A 319 -12.87 -10.08 3.62
C ARG A 319 -11.77 -9.02 3.62
N LEU A 320 -11.59 -8.36 4.76
CA LEU A 320 -10.44 -7.51 5.00
C LEU A 320 -9.22 -8.37 5.31
N VAL A 321 -8.10 -8.09 4.64
CA VAL A 321 -6.81 -8.75 4.85
C VAL A 321 -5.92 -7.91 5.75
N ALA A 322 -5.71 -6.65 5.40
CA ALA A 322 -4.83 -5.73 6.09
C ALA A 322 -5.34 -4.29 6.01
N ARG A 323 -4.94 -3.45 6.98
CA ARG A 323 -5.16 -2.00 6.99
C ARG A 323 -3.85 -1.29 7.32
N GLN A 324 -3.66 -0.12 6.73
CA GLN A 324 -2.55 0.76 7.02
C GLN A 324 -3.03 2.22 7.06
N TRP A 325 -2.60 2.96 8.08
CA TRP A 325 -2.96 4.35 8.32
C TRP A 325 -1.92 5.33 7.73
N SER A 326 -1.49 5.07 6.51
CA SER A 326 -0.56 5.89 5.72
C SER A 326 -0.66 5.50 4.25
N SER A 327 -0.16 6.32 3.33
CA SER A 327 0.12 5.86 1.97
C SER A 327 1.45 5.11 1.95
N ASP A 328 1.50 3.99 1.22
CA ASP A 328 2.76 3.35 0.76
C ASP A 328 3.38 4.11 -0.45
N GLN A 329 2.81 5.26 -0.81
CA GLN A 329 3.32 6.22 -1.79
C GLN A 329 4.14 7.29 -1.09
#